data_AF-A0A7J3XKI2-F1
#
_entry.id   AF-A0A7J3XKI2-F1
#
_cell.length_a   1.000
_cell.length_b   1.000
_cell.length_c   1.000
_cell.angle_alpha   90.00
_cell.angle_beta   90.00
_cell.angle_gamma   90.00
#
_symmetry.space_group_name_H-M   'P 1'
#
loop_
_entity.id
_entity.type
_entity.pdbx_description
1 polymer ?
#
loop_
_entity_poly.entity_id
_entity_poly.type
_entity_poly.pdbx_seq_one_letter_code
_entity_poly.pdbx_strand_id
1 'polypeptide(L)'
;MCAVPKVYVPHPKYPTVSITGSKCELKCDYCRGLVLRTMVQIESPERFLSFCKRLKERGGIGCLISGGFNKEGRLPFEPYIEAIRCAKRDLGLTFSIHPGILDKDSATQLKDSGIDITEFYVVLSDNVLRNVMHTKLSKDDVLKALDTIYTYGPRYVSPHITVGSDYGKISWEYEAIDVLRDYDPYVLIFLILVPIEGTPMAHVKPPSINDLVNLFATARKKLENTELVLGCMRVRGKYTQTLESELIQKGLVDRVAVPYTSIPGPIIEACCSLPDSMRKYK
;
A
#
# COMPACT_ATOMS: atom_id res chain seq x y z
N MET A 1 -17.66 24.10 2.02
CA MET A 1 -17.76 22.80 2.71
C MET A 1 -16.64 21.92 2.18
N CYS A 2 -15.80 21.34 3.04
CA CYS A 2 -14.81 20.36 2.61
C CYS A 2 -15.54 19.17 1.97
N ALA A 3 -15.04 18.65 0.84
CA ALA A 3 -15.62 17.47 0.21
C ALA A 3 -15.56 16.28 1.19
N VAL A 4 -16.64 15.51 1.26
CA VAL A 4 -16.66 14.31 2.10
C VAL A 4 -15.77 13.25 1.45
N PRO A 5 -14.81 12.64 2.17
CA PRO A 5 -13.89 11.69 1.57
C PRO A 5 -14.59 10.38 1.18
N LYS A 6 -14.01 9.71 0.20
CA LYS A 6 -14.45 8.40 -0.30
C LYS A 6 -14.02 7.32 0.70
N VAL A 7 -14.92 6.40 1.04
CA VAL A 7 -14.67 5.35 2.02
C VAL A 7 -14.34 4.05 1.30
N TYR A 8 -13.20 3.43 1.62
CA TYR A 8 -12.78 2.17 1.01
C TYR A 8 -12.83 1.03 2.01
N VAL A 9 -13.59 -0.02 1.70
CA VAL A 9 -13.73 -1.23 2.52
C VAL A 9 -13.43 -2.44 1.62
N PRO A 10 -12.16 -2.86 1.48
CA PRO A 10 -11.77 -3.81 0.44
C PRO A 10 -12.47 -5.17 0.55
N HIS A 11 -12.68 -5.67 1.76
CA HIS A 11 -13.31 -6.98 1.95
C HIS A 11 -14.84 -6.90 1.87
N PRO A 12 -15.52 -7.91 1.26
CA PRO A 12 -14.95 -9.16 0.74
C PRO A 12 -14.53 -9.12 -0.73
N LYS A 13 -14.82 -8.04 -1.47
CA LYS A 13 -14.68 -8.02 -2.95
C LYS A 13 -13.26 -7.83 -3.48
N TYR A 14 -12.37 -7.29 -2.67
CA TYR A 14 -10.96 -7.00 -2.97
C TYR A 14 -10.05 -7.42 -1.80
N PRO A 15 -9.93 -8.72 -1.51
CA PRO A 15 -9.10 -9.21 -0.42
C PRO A 15 -7.59 -9.03 -0.70
N THR A 16 -6.80 -9.00 0.35
CA THR A 16 -5.33 -9.09 0.26
C THR A 16 -4.88 -10.55 0.35
N VAL A 17 -3.99 -10.94 -0.57
CA VAL A 17 -3.41 -12.29 -0.64
C VAL A 17 -1.91 -12.24 -0.39
N SER A 18 -1.38 -13.23 0.32
CA SER A 18 0.07 -13.42 0.49
C SER A 18 0.54 -14.61 -0.34
N ILE A 19 1.41 -14.37 -1.33
CA ILE A 19 1.94 -15.41 -2.21
C ILE A 19 3.14 -16.18 -1.63
N THR A 20 3.66 -15.74 -0.48
CA THR A 20 4.74 -16.40 0.26
C THR A 20 4.26 -16.97 1.61
N GLY A 21 2.95 -17.00 1.81
CA GLY A 21 2.36 -17.33 3.11
C GLY A 21 2.80 -16.32 4.18
N SER A 22 3.30 -16.80 5.32
CA SER A 22 3.80 -15.94 6.40
C SER A 22 5.32 -15.74 6.41
N LYS A 23 6.00 -16.24 5.36
CA LYS A 23 7.46 -16.18 5.24
C LYS A 23 7.88 -14.84 4.65
N CYS A 24 8.81 -14.18 5.34
CA CYS A 24 9.44 -12.93 4.94
C CYS A 24 10.87 -12.93 5.49
N GLU A 25 11.86 -12.67 4.63
CA GLU A 25 13.27 -12.70 5.00
C GLU A 25 13.73 -11.40 5.67
N LEU A 26 13.09 -10.27 5.34
CA LEU A 26 13.43 -8.97 5.91
C LEU A 26 13.17 -8.87 7.41
N LYS A 27 12.09 -9.50 7.90
CA LYS A 27 11.72 -9.49 9.32
C LYS A 27 11.78 -8.09 9.95
N CYS A 28 11.22 -7.10 9.27
CA CYS A 28 11.27 -5.69 9.70
C CYS A 28 10.82 -5.52 11.15
N ASP A 29 11.41 -4.56 11.86
CA ASP A 29 11.17 -4.35 13.30
C ASP A 29 9.74 -3.96 13.67
N TYR A 30 8.96 -3.40 12.74
CA TYR A 30 7.54 -3.09 12.95
C TYR A 30 6.58 -4.25 12.62
N CYS A 31 7.05 -5.35 12.02
CA CYS A 31 6.16 -6.40 11.50
C CYS A 31 6.63 -7.82 11.79
N ARG A 32 7.91 -8.14 11.63
CA ARG A 32 8.49 -9.50 11.75
C ARG A 32 7.79 -10.58 10.88
N GLY A 33 7.01 -10.15 9.87
CA GLY A 33 6.16 -10.99 9.03
C GLY A 33 4.80 -11.34 9.65
N LEU A 34 4.46 -10.78 10.82
CA LEU A 34 3.18 -11.05 11.51
C LEU A 34 1.98 -10.51 10.73
N VAL A 35 2.13 -9.36 10.05
CA VAL A 35 1.06 -8.78 9.21
C VAL A 35 0.63 -9.74 8.10
N LEU A 36 1.54 -10.57 7.57
CA LEU A 36 1.20 -11.53 6.52
C LEU A 36 0.19 -12.58 6.99
N ARG A 37 0.11 -12.87 8.29
CA ARG A 37 -0.82 -13.87 8.85
C ARG A 37 -2.29 -13.46 8.75
N THR A 38 -2.57 -12.17 8.53
CA THR A 38 -3.94 -11.66 8.37
C THR A 38 -4.43 -11.75 6.92
N MET A 39 -3.56 -12.08 5.98
CA MET A 39 -3.86 -12.18 4.55
C MET A 39 -4.32 -13.59 4.17
N VAL A 40 -4.98 -13.73 3.02
CA VAL A 40 -5.29 -15.04 2.45
C VAL A 40 -3.98 -15.69 1.97
N GLN A 41 -3.61 -16.83 2.52
CA GLN A 41 -2.35 -17.51 2.20
C GLN A 41 -2.47 -18.30 0.88
N ILE A 42 -1.65 -17.99 -0.11
CA ILE A 42 -1.68 -18.62 -1.44
C ILE A 42 -0.24 -18.97 -1.88
N GLU A 43 0.28 -20.10 -1.43
CA GLU A 43 1.68 -20.49 -1.67
C GLU A 43 1.92 -21.26 -2.99
N SER A 44 1.01 -21.18 -3.98
CA SER A 44 1.30 -21.67 -5.34
C SER A 44 0.46 -20.98 -6.44
N PRO A 45 0.96 -20.93 -7.69
CA PRO A 45 0.22 -20.36 -8.83
C PRO A 45 -1.12 -21.06 -9.12
N GLU A 46 -1.21 -22.38 -8.95
CA GLU A 46 -2.45 -23.15 -9.16
C GLU A 46 -3.50 -22.80 -8.09
N ARG A 47 -3.05 -22.61 -6.84
CA ARG A 47 -3.90 -22.13 -5.75
C ARG A 47 -4.35 -20.70 -6.01
N PHE A 48 -3.50 -19.86 -6.60
CA PHE A 48 -3.86 -18.48 -6.98
C PHE A 48 -4.96 -18.46 -8.04
N LEU A 49 -4.85 -19.25 -9.11
CA LEU A 49 -5.91 -19.40 -10.10
C LEU A 49 -7.22 -19.91 -9.49
N SER A 50 -7.13 -20.94 -8.67
CA SER A 50 -8.30 -21.52 -7.99
C SER A 50 -8.98 -20.50 -7.06
N PHE A 51 -8.19 -19.70 -6.36
CA PHE A 51 -8.67 -18.59 -5.56
C PHE A 51 -9.38 -17.53 -6.41
N CYS A 52 -8.77 -17.11 -7.52
CA CYS A 52 -9.35 -16.12 -8.42
C CYS A 52 -10.70 -16.56 -8.97
N LYS A 53 -10.84 -17.83 -9.37
CA LYS A 53 -12.12 -18.40 -9.84
C LYS A 53 -13.20 -18.29 -8.75
N ARG A 54 -12.91 -18.77 -7.54
CA ARG A 54 -13.85 -18.67 -6.40
C ARG A 54 -14.18 -17.23 -6.02
N LEU A 55 -13.21 -16.33 -6.09
CA LEU A 55 -13.41 -14.92 -5.82
C LEU A 55 -14.39 -14.32 -6.83
N LYS A 56 -14.21 -14.61 -8.12
CA LYS A 56 -15.09 -14.15 -9.18
C LYS A 56 -16.51 -14.70 -9.03
N GLU A 57 -16.66 -16.00 -8.74
CA GLU A 57 -17.94 -16.66 -8.48
C GLU A 57 -18.71 -16.01 -7.33
N ARG A 58 -18.00 -15.48 -6.33
CA ARG A 58 -18.57 -14.77 -5.17
C ARG A 58 -18.79 -13.27 -5.41
N GLY A 59 -18.66 -12.79 -6.65
CA GLY A 59 -18.84 -11.38 -6.99
C GLY A 59 -17.65 -10.48 -6.62
N GLY A 60 -16.49 -11.07 -6.33
CA GLY A 60 -15.24 -10.34 -6.14
C GLY A 60 -14.78 -9.69 -7.44
N ILE A 61 -14.13 -8.53 -7.29
CA ILE A 61 -13.72 -7.69 -8.42
C ILE A 61 -12.20 -7.74 -8.66
N GLY A 62 -11.42 -8.18 -7.67
CA GLY A 62 -9.98 -8.14 -7.74
C GLY A 62 -9.29 -8.55 -6.43
N CYS A 63 -7.97 -8.50 -6.36
CA CYS A 63 -7.25 -8.67 -5.11
C CYS A 63 -5.94 -7.89 -5.10
N LEU A 64 -5.45 -7.60 -3.89
CA LEU A 64 -4.10 -7.09 -3.67
C LEU A 64 -3.15 -8.28 -3.47
N ILE A 65 -2.19 -8.42 -4.37
CA ILE A 65 -1.12 -9.41 -4.32
C ILE A 65 0.02 -8.85 -3.47
N SER A 66 0.38 -9.55 -2.40
CA SER A 66 1.44 -9.15 -1.49
C SER A 66 2.17 -10.40 -1.01
N GLY A 67 3.12 -10.21 -0.10
CA GLY A 67 3.78 -11.31 0.59
C GLY A 67 4.98 -10.78 1.36
N GLY A 68 5.77 -11.72 1.85
CA GLY A 68 7.08 -11.41 2.40
C GLY A 68 8.12 -11.24 1.32
N PHE A 69 9.04 -10.33 1.57
CA PHE A 69 10.12 -10.02 0.66
C PHE A 69 11.37 -10.85 0.96
N ASN A 70 12.15 -11.11 -0.08
CA ASN A 70 13.50 -11.64 0.03
C ASN A 70 14.48 -10.57 0.56
N LYS A 71 15.76 -10.93 0.72
CA LYS A 71 16.80 -10.01 1.23
C LYS A 71 17.07 -8.82 0.33
N GLU A 72 16.75 -8.94 -0.94
CA GLU A 72 16.85 -7.90 -1.96
C GLU A 72 15.66 -6.92 -1.90
N GLY A 73 14.70 -7.14 -0.99
CA GLY A 73 13.53 -6.28 -0.86
C GLY A 73 12.51 -6.47 -1.98
N ARG A 74 12.46 -7.66 -2.57
CA ARG A 74 11.55 -8.03 -3.68
C ARG A 74 10.54 -9.09 -3.23
N LEU A 75 9.32 -8.97 -3.74
CA LEU A 75 8.35 -10.06 -3.70
C LEU A 75 8.70 -11.09 -4.80
N PRO A 76 8.82 -12.39 -4.51
CA PRO A 76 9.12 -13.41 -5.51
C PRO A 76 7.85 -13.77 -6.33
N PHE A 77 7.39 -12.84 -7.16
CA PHE A 77 6.14 -12.96 -7.91
C PHE A 77 6.30 -13.70 -9.24
N GLU A 78 7.53 -13.90 -9.73
CA GLU A 78 7.82 -14.44 -11.07
C GLU A 78 7.08 -15.77 -11.35
N PRO A 79 6.99 -16.74 -10.40
CA PRO A 79 6.23 -17.97 -10.61
C PRO A 79 4.72 -17.77 -10.84
N TYR A 80 4.17 -16.62 -10.43
CA TYR A 80 2.73 -16.32 -10.49
C TYR A 80 2.32 -15.58 -11.77
N ILE A 81 3.27 -15.14 -12.60
CA ILE A 81 3.00 -14.28 -13.76
C ILE A 81 2.00 -14.92 -14.73
N GLU A 82 2.15 -16.20 -15.05
CA GLU A 82 1.21 -16.87 -15.96
C GLU A 82 -0.18 -17.06 -15.31
N ALA A 83 -0.21 -17.33 -14.00
CA ALA A 83 -1.46 -17.44 -13.26
C ALA A 83 -2.22 -16.09 -13.21
N ILE A 84 -1.50 -14.98 -13.04
CA ILE A 84 -2.04 -13.62 -13.10
C ILE A 84 -2.60 -13.35 -14.49
N ARG A 85 -1.83 -13.64 -15.55
CA ARG A 85 -2.25 -13.45 -16.94
C ARG A 85 -3.52 -14.24 -17.27
N CYS A 86 -3.56 -15.52 -16.92
CA CYS A 86 -4.74 -16.36 -17.08
C CYS A 86 -5.95 -15.81 -16.30
N ALA A 87 -5.79 -15.46 -15.02
CA ALA A 87 -6.89 -14.90 -14.24
C ALA A 87 -7.39 -13.56 -14.80
N LYS A 88 -6.48 -12.71 -15.29
CA LYS A 88 -6.82 -11.42 -15.90
C LYS A 88 -7.65 -11.61 -17.16
N ARG A 89 -7.18 -12.48 -18.07
CA ARG A 89 -7.83 -12.79 -19.35
C ARG A 89 -9.18 -13.48 -19.15
N ASP A 90 -9.23 -14.50 -18.30
CA ASP A 90 -10.37 -15.41 -18.23
C ASP A 90 -11.46 -14.92 -17.25
N LEU A 91 -11.10 -14.10 -16.25
CA LEU A 91 -12.02 -13.66 -15.19
C LEU A 91 -12.23 -12.15 -15.14
N GLY A 92 -11.38 -11.36 -15.82
CA GLY A 92 -11.48 -9.90 -15.87
C GLY A 92 -11.32 -9.22 -14.52
N LEU A 93 -10.55 -9.84 -13.60
CA LEU A 93 -10.25 -9.32 -12.27
C LEU A 93 -9.25 -8.15 -12.32
N THR A 94 -9.31 -7.30 -11.32
CA THR A 94 -8.33 -6.23 -11.10
C THR A 94 -7.28 -6.67 -10.09
N PHE A 95 -6.01 -6.42 -10.38
CA PHE A 95 -4.90 -6.78 -9.51
C PHE A 95 -4.05 -5.57 -9.18
N SER A 96 -3.82 -5.37 -7.89
CA SER A 96 -2.75 -4.51 -7.39
C SER A 96 -1.68 -5.39 -6.77
N ILE A 97 -0.43 -4.92 -6.72
CA ILE A 97 0.68 -5.70 -6.16
C ILE A 97 1.59 -4.84 -5.30
N HIS A 98 2.12 -5.39 -4.21
CA HIS A 98 3.29 -4.87 -3.49
C HIS A 98 4.55 -5.60 -3.96
N PRO A 99 5.24 -5.15 -5.03
CA PRO A 99 6.32 -5.92 -5.62
C PRO A 99 7.65 -5.74 -4.88
N GLY A 100 7.78 -4.71 -4.04
CA GLY A 100 9.07 -4.27 -3.52
C GLY A 100 9.87 -3.54 -4.60
N ILE A 101 11.20 -3.67 -4.57
CA ILE A 101 12.10 -3.09 -5.58
C ILE A 101 11.95 -3.81 -6.92
N LEU A 102 11.98 -3.06 -8.02
CA LEU A 102 11.86 -3.60 -9.37
C LEU A 102 13.00 -3.11 -10.26
N ASP A 103 13.55 -4.03 -11.06
CA ASP A 103 14.33 -3.70 -12.25
C ASP A 103 13.41 -3.57 -13.47
N LYS A 104 13.98 -3.13 -14.60
CA LYS A 104 13.25 -2.91 -15.85
C LYS A 104 12.49 -4.16 -16.32
N ASP A 105 13.15 -5.32 -16.29
CA ASP A 105 12.57 -6.56 -16.82
C ASP A 105 11.40 -7.02 -15.95
N SER A 106 11.56 -6.93 -14.63
CA SER A 106 10.55 -7.27 -13.63
C SER A 106 9.35 -6.31 -13.70
N ALA A 107 9.59 -5.01 -13.86
CA ALA A 107 8.53 -4.01 -14.04
C ALA A 107 7.73 -4.25 -15.33
N THR A 108 8.44 -4.51 -16.44
CA THR A 108 7.82 -4.85 -17.74
C THR A 108 7.01 -6.14 -17.63
N GLN A 109 7.55 -7.16 -16.95
CA GLN A 109 6.85 -8.43 -16.74
C GLN A 109 5.54 -8.26 -15.96
N LEU A 110 5.53 -7.41 -14.92
CA LEU A 110 4.29 -7.09 -14.19
C LEU A 110 3.26 -6.38 -15.09
N LYS A 111 3.70 -5.38 -15.86
CA LYS A 111 2.84 -4.68 -16.83
C LYS A 111 2.21 -5.65 -17.83
N ASP A 112 3.03 -6.51 -18.45
CA ASP A 112 2.60 -7.45 -19.48
C ASP A 112 1.77 -8.63 -18.93
N SER A 113 1.86 -8.90 -17.62
CA SER A 113 1.00 -9.89 -16.96
C SER A 113 -0.44 -9.40 -16.76
N GLY A 114 -0.66 -8.09 -16.86
CA GLY A 114 -1.96 -7.47 -16.63
C GLY A 114 -2.24 -7.05 -15.19
N ILE A 115 -1.19 -6.87 -14.37
CA ILE A 115 -1.30 -6.11 -13.11
C ILE A 115 -1.74 -4.68 -13.46
N ASP A 116 -2.71 -4.18 -12.70
CA ASP A 116 -3.26 -2.84 -12.94
C ASP A 116 -2.52 -1.76 -12.15
N ILE A 117 -2.15 -2.05 -10.90
CA ILE A 117 -1.64 -1.06 -9.95
C ILE A 117 -0.40 -1.61 -9.23
N THR A 118 0.69 -0.84 -9.25
CA THR A 118 1.85 -1.08 -8.40
C THR A 118 1.73 -0.27 -7.12
N GLU A 119 1.62 -0.96 -5.98
CA GLU A 119 1.63 -0.37 -4.64
C GLU A 119 3.06 -0.37 -4.11
N PHE A 120 3.69 0.81 -4.01
CA PHE A 120 5.12 0.93 -3.78
C PHE A 120 5.44 1.72 -2.51
N TYR A 121 6.23 1.16 -1.60
CA TYR A 121 6.68 1.82 -0.38
C TYR A 121 7.89 2.72 -0.65
N VAL A 122 7.70 4.04 -0.54
CA VAL A 122 8.74 5.05 -0.86
C VAL A 122 9.51 5.41 0.41
N VAL A 123 10.36 4.50 0.89
CA VAL A 123 11.15 4.72 2.11
C VAL A 123 12.47 5.43 1.78
N LEU A 124 12.51 6.76 1.91
CA LEU A 124 13.71 7.57 1.63
C LEU A 124 14.58 7.77 2.87
N SER A 125 14.99 6.67 3.51
CA SER A 125 15.88 6.71 4.68
C SER A 125 16.76 5.49 4.75
N ASP A 126 18.07 5.68 4.57
CA ASP A 126 19.06 4.60 4.74
C ASP A 126 19.01 3.99 6.15
N ASN A 127 18.69 4.81 7.16
CA ASN A 127 18.52 4.35 8.53
C ASN A 127 17.35 3.36 8.63
N VAL A 128 16.19 3.70 8.08
CA VAL A 128 15.01 2.80 8.12
C VAL A 128 15.26 1.56 7.25
N LEU A 129 15.77 1.73 6.04
CA LEU A 129 16.04 0.61 5.12
C LEU A 129 16.99 -0.42 5.74
N ARG A 130 18.05 0.03 6.42
CA ARG A 130 19.05 -0.85 7.04
C ARG A 130 18.63 -1.34 8.42
N ASN A 131 18.29 -0.43 9.33
CA ASN A 131 18.14 -0.76 10.75
C ASN A 131 16.74 -1.23 11.11
N VAL A 132 15.71 -0.84 10.35
CA VAL A 132 14.33 -1.23 10.60
C VAL A 132 13.88 -2.33 9.66
N MET A 133 14.19 -2.23 8.36
CA MET A 133 13.76 -3.20 7.34
C MET A 133 14.80 -4.29 7.07
N HIS A 134 16.01 -4.18 7.64
CA HIS A 134 17.10 -5.15 7.48
C HIS A 134 17.49 -5.43 6.02
N THR A 135 17.33 -4.43 5.15
CA THR A 135 17.74 -4.51 3.75
C THR A 135 19.18 -4.06 3.59
N LYS A 136 19.77 -4.38 2.42
CA LYS A 136 21.03 -3.78 1.96
C LYS A 136 20.81 -2.59 1.02
N LEU A 137 19.55 -2.14 0.88
CA LEU A 137 19.16 -1.08 -0.03
C LEU A 137 19.53 0.29 0.54
N SER A 138 19.81 1.21 -0.36
CA SER A 138 19.94 2.63 -0.09
C SER A 138 18.71 3.40 -0.57
N LYS A 139 18.58 4.66 -0.14
CA LYS A 139 17.57 5.58 -0.67
C LYS A 139 17.66 5.72 -2.20
N ASP A 140 18.87 5.67 -2.76
CA ASP A 140 19.09 5.78 -4.21
C ASP A 140 18.52 4.56 -4.95
N ASP A 141 18.54 3.38 -4.33
CA ASP A 141 17.92 2.18 -4.91
C ASP A 141 16.39 2.30 -4.92
N VAL A 142 15.80 2.92 -3.89
CA VAL A 142 14.36 3.22 -3.85
C VAL A 142 13.98 4.24 -4.92
N LEU A 143 14.78 5.29 -5.12
CA LEU A 143 14.57 6.28 -6.19
C LEU A 143 14.67 5.65 -7.58
N LYS A 144 15.71 4.85 -7.84
CA LYS A 144 15.85 4.12 -9.11
C LYS A 144 14.68 3.17 -9.37
N ALA A 145 14.19 2.51 -8.33
CA ALA A 145 13.02 1.63 -8.44
C ALA A 145 11.75 2.44 -8.76
N LEU A 146 11.58 3.60 -8.13
CA LEU A 146 10.48 4.52 -8.41
C LEU A 146 10.49 4.95 -9.89
N ASP A 147 11.63 5.44 -10.39
CA ASP A 147 11.83 5.78 -11.81
C ASP A 147 11.50 4.60 -12.74
N THR A 148 11.99 3.41 -12.38
CA THR A 148 11.79 2.19 -13.16
C THR A 148 10.31 1.81 -13.23
N ILE A 149 9.59 1.89 -12.10
CA ILE A 149 8.17 1.57 -12.02
C ILE A 149 7.34 2.54 -12.86
N TYR A 150 7.59 3.84 -12.74
CA TYR A 150 6.85 4.84 -13.54
C TYR A 150 7.16 4.74 -15.04
N THR A 151 8.37 4.34 -15.41
CA THR A 151 8.78 4.24 -16.83
C THR A 151 8.31 2.95 -17.49
N TYR A 152 8.44 1.81 -16.81
CA TYR A 152 8.28 0.48 -17.41
C TYR A 152 7.16 -0.36 -16.80
N GLY A 153 6.68 0.01 -15.60
CA GLY A 153 5.72 -0.77 -14.83
C GLY A 153 4.27 -0.63 -15.29
N PRO A 154 3.34 -1.23 -14.52
CA PRO A 154 1.91 -1.02 -14.66
C PRO A 154 1.52 0.46 -14.72
N ARG A 155 0.42 0.75 -15.42
CA ARG A 155 -0.03 2.12 -15.68
C ARG A 155 -0.24 2.95 -14.42
N TYR A 156 -0.77 2.35 -13.36
CA TYR A 156 -1.07 3.05 -12.12
C TYR A 156 -0.03 2.71 -11.06
N VAL A 157 0.54 3.74 -10.45
CA VAL A 157 1.46 3.63 -9.32
C VAL A 157 0.82 4.30 -8.13
N SER A 158 0.77 3.58 -7.01
CA SER A 158 0.23 4.06 -5.74
C SER A 158 1.35 4.08 -4.70
N PRO A 159 2.08 5.20 -4.58
CA PRO A 159 3.07 5.39 -3.55
C PRO A 159 2.48 5.28 -2.13
N HIS A 160 3.26 4.66 -1.24
CA HIS A 160 2.93 4.48 0.16
C HIS A 160 4.06 5.05 1.03
N ILE A 161 3.67 5.85 2.03
CA ILE A 161 4.55 6.34 3.08
C ILE A 161 4.09 5.76 4.42
N THR A 162 4.94 4.96 5.06
CA THR A 162 4.70 4.43 6.41
C THR A 162 5.24 5.41 7.43
N VAL A 163 4.38 6.34 7.85
CA VAL A 163 4.74 7.43 8.76
C VAL A 163 5.08 6.89 10.14
N GLY A 164 6.23 7.31 10.67
CA GLY A 164 6.74 6.85 11.95
C GLY A 164 7.51 5.52 11.85
N SER A 165 7.88 5.05 10.67
CA SER A 165 8.66 3.81 10.54
C SER A 165 10.03 3.88 11.19
N ASP A 166 10.55 5.08 11.48
CA ASP A 166 11.77 5.31 12.25
C ASP A 166 11.46 5.39 13.76
N TYR A 167 11.00 4.27 14.32
CA TYR A 167 10.64 4.15 15.75
C TYR A 167 9.71 5.28 16.24
N GLY A 168 8.67 5.59 15.46
CA GLY A 168 7.64 6.59 15.79
C GLY A 168 7.99 8.02 15.40
N LYS A 169 9.20 8.26 14.88
CA LYS A 169 9.65 9.58 14.42
C LYS A 169 9.26 9.82 12.97
N ILE A 170 8.85 11.04 12.67
CA ILE A 170 8.75 11.56 11.30
C ILE A 170 10.13 12.14 10.97
N SER A 171 10.91 11.43 10.15
CA SER A 171 12.32 11.77 9.87
C SER A 171 12.66 11.86 8.38
N TRP A 172 11.84 11.29 7.49
CA TRP A 172 12.12 11.23 6.05
C TRP A 172 10.86 11.45 5.19
N GLU A 173 9.68 11.45 5.80
CA GLU A 173 8.40 11.47 5.10
C GLU A 173 8.17 12.77 4.33
N TYR A 174 8.69 13.90 4.83
CA TYR A 174 8.66 15.17 4.11
C TYR A 174 9.53 15.13 2.83
N GLU A 175 10.70 14.48 2.87
CA GLU A 175 11.55 14.27 1.67
C GLU A 175 10.83 13.40 0.65
N ALA A 176 10.16 12.33 1.09
CA ALA A 176 9.36 11.49 0.21
C ALA A 176 8.21 12.24 -0.47
N ILE A 177 7.52 13.15 0.24
CA ILE A 177 6.51 14.03 -0.35
C ILE A 177 7.13 14.95 -1.40
N ASP A 178 8.31 15.52 -1.13
CA ASP A 178 9.01 16.41 -2.07
C ASP A 178 9.41 15.69 -3.35
N VAL A 179 9.99 14.48 -3.23
CA VAL A 179 10.35 13.65 -4.39
C VAL A 179 9.11 13.26 -5.19
N LEU A 180 8.03 12.85 -4.53
CA LEU A 180 6.82 12.38 -5.22
C LEU A 180 6.09 13.47 -6.01
N ARG A 181 6.34 14.75 -5.72
CA ARG A 181 5.79 15.85 -6.52
C ARG A 181 6.17 15.75 -7.99
N ASP A 182 7.40 15.33 -8.28
CA ASP A 182 7.92 15.28 -9.65
C ASP A 182 7.33 14.11 -10.46
N TYR A 183 6.61 13.20 -9.79
CA TYR A 183 5.93 12.05 -10.40
C TYR A 183 4.42 12.25 -10.58
N ASP A 184 3.84 13.32 -10.02
CA ASP A 184 2.40 13.63 -10.04
C ASP A 184 1.49 12.41 -9.81
N PRO A 185 1.63 11.69 -8.67
CA PRO A 185 0.85 10.49 -8.43
C PRO A 185 -0.65 10.84 -8.37
N TYR A 186 -1.49 9.97 -8.94
CA TYR A 186 -2.95 10.14 -8.81
C TYR A 186 -3.44 9.92 -7.36
N VAL A 187 -2.66 9.21 -6.55
CA VAL A 187 -2.97 8.89 -5.16
C VAL A 187 -1.69 8.79 -4.33
N LEU A 188 -1.70 9.28 -3.09
CA LEU A 188 -0.65 9.05 -2.10
C LEU A 188 -1.25 8.46 -0.84
N ILE A 189 -0.75 7.29 -0.43
CA ILE A 189 -1.27 6.55 0.72
C ILE A 189 -0.35 6.70 1.91
N PHE A 190 -0.89 7.25 3.00
CA PHE A 190 -0.21 7.29 4.28
C PHE A 190 -0.67 6.10 5.13
N LEU A 191 0.30 5.27 5.52
CA LEU A 191 0.14 4.30 6.61
C LEU A 191 0.75 4.88 7.87
N ILE A 192 0.22 4.53 9.03
CA ILE A 192 0.74 4.98 10.32
C ILE A 192 1.29 3.77 11.05
N LEU A 193 2.47 3.91 11.68
CA LEU A 193 3.07 2.86 12.49
C LEU A 193 2.03 2.21 13.43
N VAL A 194 1.96 0.88 13.39
CA VAL A 194 1.17 0.09 14.33
C VAL A 194 2.15 -0.66 15.23
N PRO A 195 2.10 -0.46 16.56
CA PRO A 195 2.88 -1.25 17.49
C PRO A 195 2.28 -2.67 17.53
N ILE A 196 3.03 -3.66 17.04
CA ILE A 196 2.58 -5.05 16.99
C ILE A 196 3.27 -5.83 18.11
N GLU A 197 2.49 -6.48 18.95
CA GLU A 197 2.98 -7.34 20.02
C GLU A 197 3.91 -8.44 19.46
N GLY A 198 5.02 -8.70 20.16
CA GLY A 198 6.05 -9.64 19.69
C GLY A 198 6.97 -9.10 18.59
N THR A 199 6.97 -7.78 18.34
CA THR A 199 7.97 -7.10 17.48
C THR A 199 8.84 -6.15 18.30
N PRO A 200 10.06 -5.82 17.84
CA PRO A 200 10.90 -4.82 18.52
C PRO A 200 10.24 -3.45 18.69
N MET A 201 9.27 -3.10 17.83
CA MET A 201 8.51 -1.85 17.94
C MET A 201 7.19 -1.97 18.72
N ALA A 202 6.95 -3.06 19.46
CA ALA A 202 5.71 -3.27 20.22
C ALA A 202 5.39 -2.13 21.22
N HIS A 203 6.41 -1.46 21.76
CA HIS A 203 6.27 -0.38 22.75
C HIS A 203 6.43 1.02 22.16
N VAL A 204 6.73 1.13 20.86
CA VAL A 204 6.93 2.41 20.19
C VAL A 204 5.58 3.08 20.02
N LYS A 205 5.48 4.37 20.35
CA LYS A 205 4.24 5.13 20.10
C LYS A 205 4.19 5.58 18.63
N PRO A 206 3.03 5.56 17.97
CA PRO A 206 2.89 6.21 16.67
C PRO A 206 3.12 7.73 16.81
N PRO A 207 3.40 8.44 15.69
CA PRO A 207 3.51 9.89 15.69
C PRO A 207 2.30 10.59 16.30
N SER A 208 2.49 11.81 16.81
CA SER A 208 1.38 12.57 17.40
C SER A 208 0.35 12.98 16.34
N ILE A 209 -0.91 13.17 16.74
CA ILE A 209 -1.96 13.61 15.82
C ILE A 209 -1.61 14.95 15.17
N ASN A 210 -1.03 15.88 15.94
CA ASN A 210 -0.63 17.19 15.41
C ASN A 210 0.46 17.06 14.35
N ASP A 211 1.46 16.19 14.56
CA ASP A 211 2.51 15.96 13.56
C ASP A 211 1.95 15.34 12.28
N LEU A 212 1.01 14.40 12.41
CA LEU A 212 0.31 13.83 11.26
C LEU A 212 -0.52 14.89 10.51
N VAL A 213 -1.29 15.71 11.23
CA VAL A 213 -2.07 16.79 10.61
C VAL A 213 -1.14 17.74 9.84
N ASN A 214 0.01 18.10 10.40
CA ASN A 214 1.00 18.95 9.73
C ASN A 214 1.62 18.28 8.49
N LEU A 215 1.90 16.98 8.56
CA LEU A 215 2.41 16.20 7.43
C LEU A 215 1.38 16.14 6.29
N PHE A 216 0.12 15.81 6.59
CA PHE A 216 -0.95 15.78 5.59
C PHE A 216 -1.24 17.17 5.01
N ALA A 217 -1.21 18.23 5.82
CA ALA A 217 -1.33 19.61 5.34
C ALA A 217 -0.20 20.00 4.37
N THR A 218 1.03 19.57 4.68
CA THR A 218 2.18 19.77 3.79
C THR A 218 2.04 18.99 2.50
N ALA A 219 1.63 17.72 2.57
CA ALA A 219 1.35 16.90 1.40
C ALA A 219 0.26 17.54 0.52
N ARG A 220 -0.85 18.01 1.12
CA ARG A 220 -1.95 18.66 0.40
C ARG A 220 -1.47 19.90 -0.35
N LYS A 221 -0.62 20.71 0.28
CA LYS A 221 -0.07 21.92 -0.33
C LYS A 221 0.89 21.61 -1.48
N LYS A 222 1.68 20.53 -1.38
CA LYS A 222 2.70 20.18 -2.37
C LYS A 222 2.16 19.33 -3.54
N LEU A 223 1.07 18.61 -3.32
CA LEU A 223 0.51 17.61 -4.23
C LEU A 223 -0.96 17.94 -4.54
N GLU A 224 -1.20 19.07 -5.19
CA GLU A 224 -2.55 19.63 -5.38
C GLU A 224 -3.47 18.72 -6.24
N ASN A 225 -2.89 17.96 -7.18
CA ASN A 225 -3.63 17.05 -8.07
C ASN A 225 -3.71 15.61 -7.54
N THR A 226 -3.07 15.31 -6.41
CA THR A 226 -2.99 13.96 -5.84
C THR A 226 -4.09 13.74 -4.81
N GLU A 227 -4.75 12.59 -4.89
CA GLU A 227 -5.65 12.18 -3.82
C GLU A 227 -4.89 11.69 -2.59
N LEU A 228 -5.10 12.32 -1.44
CA LEU A 228 -4.47 11.91 -0.18
C LEU A 228 -5.33 10.90 0.56
N VAL A 229 -4.70 9.81 1.01
CA VAL A 229 -5.39 8.67 1.62
C VAL A 229 -4.89 8.42 3.03
N LEU A 230 -5.83 8.32 3.97
CA LEU A 230 -5.56 7.66 5.25
C LEU A 230 -5.72 6.14 5.05
N GLY A 231 -4.59 5.45 4.87
CA GLY A 231 -4.54 4.03 4.55
C GLY A 231 -4.85 3.10 5.73
N CYS A 232 -5.06 1.82 5.44
CA CYS A 232 -5.67 0.86 6.37
C CYS A 232 -4.82 0.50 7.60
N MET A 233 -3.48 0.55 7.49
CA MET A 233 -2.56 0.25 8.59
C MET A 233 -2.39 1.48 9.48
N ARG A 234 -3.07 1.47 10.64
CA ARG A 234 -2.98 2.49 11.70
C ARG A 234 -3.56 1.96 13.02
N VAL A 235 -3.15 2.55 14.15
CA VAL A 235 -3.57 2.13 15.50
C VAL A 235 -5.08 2.28 15.68
N ARG A 236 -5.79 1.22 16.08
CA ARG A 236 -7.25 1.25 16.28
C ARG A 236 -7.64 1.94 17.60
N GLY A 237 -8.89 2.41 17.70
CA GLY A 237 -9.43 3.06 18.91
C GLY A 237 -9.38 4.58 18.84
N LYS A 238 -9.36 5.23 20.02
CA LYS A 238 -9.47 6.68 20.17
C LYS A 238 -8.47 7.48 19.34
N TYR A 239 -7.24 6.97 19.22
CA TYR A 239 -6.19 7.59 18.39
C TYR A 239 -6.66 7.78 16.93
N THR A 240 -7.13 6.72 16.27
CA THR A 240 -7.62 6.82 14.89
C THR A 240 -8.91 7.61 14.78
N GLN A 241 -9.81 7.54 15.76
CA GLN A 241 -11.04 8.36 15.74
C GLN A 241 -10.72 9.85 15.69
N THR A 242 -9.78 10.29 16.53
CA THR A 242 -9.32 11.68 16.55
C THR A 242 -8.59 12.04 15.26
N LEU A 243 -7.71 11.16 14.75
CA LEU A 243 -7.01 11.38 13.49
C LEU A 243 -7.98 11.55 12.30
N GLU A 244 -8.93 10.62 12.15
CA GLU A 244 -9.97 10.67 11.11
C GLU A 244 -10.74 11.99 11.19
N SER A 245 -11.21 12.35 12.39
CA SER A 245 -11.95 13.60 12.61
C SER A 245 -11.14 14.84 12.21
N GLU A 246 -9.90 14.97 12.68
CA GLU A 246 -9.05 16.12 12.38
C GLU A 246 -8.74 16.24 10.89
N LEU A 247 -8.37 15.14 10.24
CA LEU A 247 -8.04 15.15 8.81
C LEU A 247 -9.26 15.47 7.94
N ILE A 248 -10.43 14.94 8.28
CA ILE A 248 -11.67 15.16 7.52
C ILE A 248 -12.17 16.59 7.69
N GLN A 249 -12.25 17.09 8.94
CA GLN A 249 -12.73 18.45 9.21
C GLN A 249 -11.86 19.51 8.53
N LYS A 250 -10.54 19.27 8.45
CA LYS A 250 -9.59 20.15 7.78
C LYS A 250 -9.49 19.94 6.26
N GLY A 251 -10.22 18.97 5.69
CA GLY A 251 -10.16 18.66 4.25
C GLY A 251 -8.81 18.14 3.77
N LEU A 252 -8.09 17.43 4.64
CA LEU A 252 -6.72 16.96 4.38
C LEU A 252 -6.65 15.57 3.73
N VAL A 253 -7.78 14.89 3.58
CA VAL A 253 -7.87 13.56 2.96
C VAL A 253 -9.04 13.49 1.99
N ASP A 254 -8.82 12.80 0.87
CA ASP A 254 -9.84 12.53 -0.14
C ASP A 254 -10.40 11.11 -0.02
N ARG A 255 -9.62 10.20 0.59
CA ARG A 255 -9.97 8.80 0.77
C ARG A 255 -9.63 8.31 2.17
N VAL A 256 -10.47 7.47 2.75
CA VAL A 256 -10.22 6.79 4.03
C VAL A 256 -10.45 5.30 3.88
N ALA A 257 -9.43 4.49 4.17
CA ALA A 257 -9.52 3.03 4.14
C ALA A 257 -9.96 2.48 5.50
N VAL A 258 -10.99 1.61 5.51
CA VAL A 258 -11.50 0.88 6.68
C VAL A 258 -11.67 1.81 7.90
N PRO A 259 -12.55 2.83 7.81
CA PRO A 259 -12.64 3.85 8.82
C PRO A 259 -13.05 3.25 10.17
N TYR A 260 -12.61 3.88 11.27
CA TYR A 260 -13.04 3.52 12.61
C TYR A 260 -14.40 4.16 12.94
N THR A 261 -14.63 5.36 12.40
CA THR A 261 -15.89 6.10 12.54
C THR A 261 -16.73 6.01 11.28
N SER A 262 -18.05 6.17 11.40
CA SER A 262 -18.91 6.27 10.24
C SER A 262 -18.64 7.58 9.52
N ILE A 263 -18.34 7.51 8.22
CA ILE A 263 -18.09 8.67 7.37
C ILE A 263 -19.18 8.67 6.28
N PRO A 264 -19.90 9.78 6.07
CA PRO A 264 -21.06 9.84 5.16
C PRO A 264 -20.70 9.85 3.66
N GLY A 265 -19.49 9.43 3.29
CA GLY A 265 -19.01 9.40 1.91
C GLY A 265 -19.40 8.13 1.15
N PRO A 266 -19.17 8.08 -0.17
CA PRO A 266 -19.44 6.88 -0.96
C PRO A 266 -18.57 5.73 -0.48
N ILE A 267 -19.20 4.57 -0.25
CA ILE A 267 -18.52 3.33 0.17
C ILE A 267 -18.12 2.55 -1.08
N ILE A 268 -16.86 2.18 -1.16
CA ILE A 268 -16.24 1.48 -2.28
C ILE A 268 -15.63 0.18 -1.77
N GLU A 269 -16.09 -0.95 -2.30
CA GLU A 269 -15.62 -2.28 -1.93
C GLU A 269 -14.37 -2.67 -2.73
N ALA A 270 -13.30 -1.88 -2.61
CA ALA A 270 -12.03 -2.08 -3.29
C ALA A 270 -10.84 -1.58 -2.45
N CYS A 271 -9.61 -1.82 -2.92
CA CYS A 271 -8.41 -1.18 -2.33
C CYS A 271 -8.49 0.35 -2.48
N CYS A 272 -7.99 1.09 -1.48
CA CYS A 272 -7.94 2.56 -1.53
C CYS A 272 -6.98 3.11 -2.61
N SER A 273 -6.14 2.26 -3.19
CA SER A 273 -5.33 2.54 -4.38
C SER A 273 -6.13 2.54 -5.69
N LEU A 274 -7.36 1.96 -5.74
CA LEU A 274 -8.10 1.83 -7.01
C LEU A 274 -8.39 3.20 -7.65
N PRO A 275 -7.95 3.47 -8.90
CA PRO A 275 -8.26 4.69 -9.62
C PRO A 275 -9.75 4.84 -9.91
N ASP A 276 -10.25 6.08 -9.96
CA ASP A 276 -11.66 6.37 -10.23
C ASP A 276 -12.10 5.89 -11.63
N SER A 277 -11.21 5.98 -12.61
CA SER A 277 -11.41 5.48 -13.99
C SER A 277 -11.62 3.98 -14.08
N MET A 278 -11.20 3.21 -13.07
CA MET A 278 -11.32 1.75 -13.02
C MET A 278 -12.56 1.26 -12.26
N ARG A 279 -13.34 2.17 -11.68
CA ARG A 279 -14.57 1.80 -10.98
C ARG A 279 -15.61 1.39 -12.00
N LYS A 280 -15.91 0.09 -12.07
CA LYS A 280 -16.91 -0.48 -12.98
C LYS A 280 -18.36 -0.16 -12.60
N TYR A 281 -18.58 0.65 -11.56
CA TYR A 281 -19.90 1.05 -11.06
C TYR A 281 -19.91 2.57 -10.88
N LYS A 282 -20.63 3.26 -11.76
CA LYS A 282 -21.19 4.60 -11.50
C LYS A 282 -22.63 4.41 -11.06
#